data_AF-A0A482TFF2-F1
#
_entry.id   AF-A0A482TFF2-F1
#
_cell.length_a   1.000
_cell.length_b   1.000
_cell.length_c   1.000
_cell.angle_alpha   90.00
_cell.angle_beta   90.00
_cell.angle_gamma   90.00
#
_symmetry.space_group_name_H-M   'P 1'
#
loop_
_entity.id
_entity.type
_entity.pdbx_description
1 polymer ?
#
loop_
_entity_poly.entity_id
_entity_poly.type
_entity_poly.pdbx_seq_one_letter_code
_entity_poly.pdbx_strand_id
1 'polypeptide(L)'
;MDNDIANIEALICEYDAVKLNFQQERIAEDIPKYNALLDDFTVMKKEYHSWNRTKAERYNIFHILNIRHGETKTHTPYLINLLNPKASHAHGLLFFNLFINAIAPESKKHLYKNLKVSNLRVKEEKSTEDGRLDIFIESFGLKERFVIVIENKINAGDQEKQLERYYNHCQKSGYTDGNILLIYLTKCRKDASDSSMPFLQRERLKEASVLVNMSYRQDIKNVLKTYIKELKSKKVRFIAKQYLDIIKTF
;
A
#
# COMPACT_ATOMS: atom_id res chain seq x y z
N MET A 1 -47.34 -44.14 -50.59
CA MET A 1 -46.87 -44.37 -49.20
C MET A 1 -45.39 -44.75 -49.18
N ASP A 2 -44.97 -45.90 -49.67
CA ASP A 2 -43.53 -46.27 -49.69
C ASP A 2 -42.67 -45.32 -50.54
N ASN A 3 -43.20 -44.87 -51.68
CA ASN A 3 -42.51 -43.91 -52.55
C ASN A 3 -42.43 -42.50 -51.95
N ASP A 4 -43.38 -42.12 -51.09
CA ASP A 4 -43.41 -40.81 -50.43
C ASP A 4 -42.45 -40.76 -49.25
N ILE A 5 -42.33 -41.86 -48.51
CA ILE A 5 -41.34 -42.03 -47.43
C ILE A 5 -39.93 -41.98 -48.01
N ALA A 6 -39.66 -42.72 -49.10
CA ALA A 6 -38.35 -42.69 -49.77
C ALA A 6 -37.97 -41.29 -50.29
N ASN A 7 -38.94 -40.51 -50.80
CA ASN A 7 -38.70 -39.12 -51.23
C ASN A 7 -38.39 -38.18 -50.06
N ILE A 8 -39.04 -38.35 -48.91
CA ILE A 8 -38.76 -37.58 -47.69
C ILE A 8 -37.38 -37.92 -47.15
N GLU A 9 -37.01 -39.20 -47.12
CA GLU A 9 -35.66 -39.64 -46.72
C GLU A 9 -34.58 -39.07 -47.63
N ALA A 10 -34.81 -39.03 -48.94
CA ALA A 10 -33.90 -38.41 -49.90
C ALA A 10 -33.73 -36.90 -49.64
N LEU A 11 -34.83 -36.18 -49.38
CA LEU A 11 -34.79 -34.74 -49.07
C LEU A 11 -34.03 -34.43 -47.77
N ILE A 12 -34.20 -35.27 -46.75
CA ILE A 12 -33.47 -35.15 -45.48
C ILE A 12 -31.96 -35.37 -45.71
N CYS A 13 -31.59 -36.40 -46.49
CA CYS A 13 -30.20 -36.65 -46.86
C CYS A 13 -29.58 -35.46 -47.62
N GLU A 14 -30.31 -34.86 -48.56
CA GLU A 14 -29.84 -33.66 -49.29
C GLU A 14 -29.68 -32.46 -48.35
N TYR A 15 -30.64 -32.21 -47.46
CA TYR A 15 -30.56 -31.13 -46.48
C TYR A 15 -29.35 -31.28 -45.55
N ASP A 16 -29.11 -32.48 -45.04
CA ASP A 16 -27.97 -32.76 -44.16
C ASP A 16 -26.64 -32.58 -44.91
N ALA A 17 -26.57 -32.98 -46.18
CA ALA A 17 -25.40 -32.75 -47.02
C ALA A 17 -25.13 -31.26 -47.24
N VAL A 18 -26.16 -30.46 -47.54
CA VAL A 18 -26.03 -28.99 -47.72
C VAL A 18 -25.62 -28.31 -46.42
N LYS A 19 -26.23 -28.69 -45.29
CA LYS A 19 -25.89 -28.17 -43.96
C LYS A 19 -24.45 -28.49 -43.60
N LEU A 20 -23.99 -29.71 -43.88
CA LEU A 20 -22.60 -30.11 -43.66
C LEU A 20 -21.64 -29.28 -44.52
N ASN A 21 -21.97 -29.07 -45.80
CA ASN A 21 -21.14 -28.25 -46.69
C ASN A 21 -21.03 -26.80 -46.20
N PHE A 22 -22.16 -26.18 -45.81
CA PHE A 22 -22.14 -24.82 -45.26
C PHE A 22 -21.30 -24.71 -43.98
N GLN A 23 -21.35 -25.72 -43.11
CA GLN A 23 -20.49 -25.78 -41.93
C GLN A 23 -19.01 -25.90 -42.30
N GLN A 24 -18.68 -26.74 -43.28
CA GLN A 24 -17.31 -26.91 -43.76
C GLN A 24 -16.76 -25.63 -44.41
N GLU A 25 -17.56 -24.96 -45.24
CA GLU A 25 -17.20 -23.67 -45.85
C GLU A 25 -16.93 -22.60 -44.80
N ARG A 26 -17.81 -22.47 -43.79
CA ARG A 26 -17.61 -21.51 -42.69
C ARG A 26 -16.35 -21.83 -41.88
N ILE A 27 -16.09 -23.10 -41.59
CA ILE A 27 -14.85 -23.52 -40.91
C ILE A 27 -13.63 -23.20 -41.79
N ALA A 28 -13.70 -23.45 -43.09
CA ALA A 28 -12.63 -23.16 -44.03
C ALA A 28 -12.34 -21.65 -44.14
N GLU A 29 -13.35 -20.80 -43.98
CA GLU A 29 -13.20 -19.35 -43.94
C GLU A 29 -12.61 -18.84 -42.61
N ASP A 30 -13.00 -19.45 -41.49
CA ASP A 30 -12.59 -19.01 -40.15
C ASP A 30 -11.19 -19.49 -39.75
N ILE A 31 -10.78 -20.70 -40.17
CA ILE A 31 -9.47 -21.27 -39.86
C ILE A 31 -8.32 -20.32 -40.23
N PRO A 32 -8.26 -19.73 -41.44
CA PRO A 32 -7.22 -18.76 -41.80
C PRO A 32 -7.21 -17.52 -40.89
N LYS A 33 -8.39 -17.01 -40.51
CA LYS A 33 -8.50 -15.84 -39.61
C LYS A 33 -7.94 -16.16 -38.22
N TYR A 34 -8.27 -17.33 -37.68
CA TYR A 34 -7.72 -17.77 -36.40
C TYR A 34 -6.22 -18.04 -36.47
N ASN A 35 -5.73 -18.64 -37.56
CA ASN A 35 -4.29 -18.85 -37.75
C ASN A 35 -3.53 -17.53 -37.82
N ALA A 36 -4.01 -16.55 -38.58
CA ALA A 36 -3.40 -15.22 -38.65
C ALA A 36 -3.37 -14.55 -37.25
N LEU A 37 -4.46 -14.61 -36.49
CA LEU A 37 -4.51 -14.09 -35.13
C LEU A 37 -3.50 -14.79 -34.20
N LEU A 38 -3.34 -16.11 -34.32
CA LEU A 38 -2.39 -16.89 -33.53
C LEU A 38 -0.93 -16.58 -33.92
N ASP A 39 -0.66 -16.34 -35.20
CA ASP A 39 0.64 -15.90 -35.69
C ASP A 39 0.99 -14.52 -35.15
N ASP A 40 0.08 -13.56 -35.25
CA ASP A 40 0.24 -12.21 -34.69
C ASP A 40 0.47 -12.25 -33.17
N PHE A 41 -0.33 -13.04 -32.45
CA PHE A 41 -0.15 -13.24 -31.02
C PHE A 41 1.22 -13.85 -30.69
N THR A 42 1.70 -14.77 -31.53
CA THR A 42 3.02 -15.40 -31.36
C THR A 42 4.15 -14.40 -31.57
N VAL A 43 4.04 -13.53 -32.59
CA VAL A 43 5.00 -12.44 -32.84
C VAL A 43 5.00 -11.47 -31.66
N MET A 44 3.83 -10.96 -31.27
CA MET A 44 3.69 -10.05 -30.13
C MET A 44 4.26 -10.64 -28.84
N LYS A 45 4.00 -11.92 -28.58
CA LYS A 45 4.54 -12.62 -27.40
C LYS A 45 6.06 -12.68 -27.42
N LYS A 46 6.68 -12.98 -28.57
CA LYS A 46 8.15 -12.99 -28.73
C LYS A 46 8.74 -11.60 -28.49
N GLU A 47 8.15 -10.56 -29.07
CA GLU A 47 8.58 -9.18 -28.90
C GLU A 47 8.48 -8.74 -27.43
N TYR A 48 7.35 -9.01 -26.78
CA TYR A 48 7.17 -8.74 -25.35
C TYR A 48 8.24 -9.45 -24.50
N HIS A 49 8.53 -10.73 -24.76
CA HIS A 49 9.57 -11.45 -24.03
C HIS A 49 10.96 -10.85 -24.24
N SER A 50 11.30 -10.46 -25.48
CA SER A 50 12.57 -9.79 -25.80
C SER A 50 12.71 -8.46 -25.06
N TRP A 51 11.68 -7.62 -25.14
CA TRP A 51 11.61 -6.35 -24.42
C TRP A 51 11.73 -6.56 -22.90
N ASN A 52 10.96 -7.50 -22.33
CA ASN A 52 10.91 -7.72 -20.89
C ASN A 52 12.22 -8.31 -20.33
N ARG A 53 13.05 -8.98 -21.13
CA ARG A 53 14.41 -9.38 -20.72
C ARG A 53 15.29 -8.19 -20.32
N THR A 54 15.08 -7.03 -20.95
CA THR A 54 15.84 -5.80 -20.63
C THR A 54 15.15 -4.91 -19.62
N LYS A 55 13.82 -4.90 -19.58
CA LYS A 55 13.05 -4.00 -18.72
C LYS A 55 12.67 -4.59 -17.37
N ALA A 56 12.43 -5.91 -17.31
CA ALA A 56 11.96 -6.62 -16.13
C ALA A 56 10.78 -5.90 -15.46
N GLU A 57 9.78 -5.47 -16.24
CA GLU A 57 8.73 -4.54 -15.78
C GLU A 57 7.96 -5.07 -14.56
N ARG A 58 7.75 -6.38 -14.49
CA ARG A 58 7.01 -7.05 -13.41
C ARG A 58 7.90 -7.43 -12.21
N TYR A 59 9.20 -7.16 -12.26
CA TYR A 59 10.10 -7.54 -11.17
C TYR A 59 9.89 -6.62 -9.96
N ASN A 60 9.43 -7.21 -8.85
CA ASN A 60 9.24 -6.49 -7.61
C ASN A 60 9.54 -7.41 -6.41
N ILE A 61 10.58 -7.09 -5.65
CA ILE A 61 11.04 -7.91 -4.52
C ILE A 61 9.97 -8.04 -3.44
N PHE A 62 9.13 -7.02 -3.26
CA PHE A 62 8.08 -7.02 -2.27
C PHE A 62 6.89 -7.92 -2.66
N HIS A 63 6.61 -8.07 -3.96
CA HIS A 63 5.68 -9.09 -4.44
C HIS A 63 6.26 -10.50 -4.22
N ILE A 64 7.54 -10.70 -4.56
CA ILE A 64 8.22 -11.99 -4.39
C ILE A 64 8.23 -12.44 -2.93
N LEU A 65 8.52 -11.51 -2.01
CA LEU A 65 8.52 -11.77 -0.56
C LEU A 65 7.12 -11.76 0.07
N ASN A 66 6.06 -11.59 -0.73
CA ASN A 66 4.66 -11.51 -0.30
C ASN A 66 4.42 -10.60 0.90
N ILE A 67 5.07 -9.44 0.93
CA ILE A 67 5.05 -8.58 2.12
C ILE A 67 3.72 -7.85 2.34
N ARG A 68 2.81 -7.90 1.35
CA ARG A 68 1.55 -7.14 1.26
C ARG A 68 0.65 -7.27 2.49
N HIS A 69 0.78 -8.37 3.23
CA HIS A 69 -0.10 -8.69 4.36
C HIS A 69 0.57 -8.57 5.73
N GLY A 70 1.89 -8.38 5.79
CA GLY A 70 2.65 -8.40 7.04
C GLY A 70 2.81 -7.02 7.68
N GLU A 71 1.94 -6.64 8.61
CA GLU A 71 2.07 -5.35 9.34
C GLU A 71 3.42 -5.24 10.06
N THR A 72 3.63 -6.12 11.03
CA THR A 72 4.73 -6.06 12.00
C THR A 72 6.07 -6.47 11.42
N LYS A 73 6.08 -7.43 10.48
CA LYS A 73 7.32 -7.97 9.91
C LYS A 73 7.78 -7.26 8.64
N THR A 74 6.96 -6.40 8.03
CA THR A 74 7.30 -5.79 6.73
C THR A 74 6.99 -4.31 6.67
N HIS A 75 5.71 -3.90 6.77
CA HIS A 75 5.32 -2.50 6.59
C HIS A 75 5.86 -1.61 7.71
N THR A 76 5.75 -2.06 8.97
CA THR A 76 6.24 -1.32 10.13
C THR A 76 7.77 -1.13 10.10
N PRO A 77 8.62 -2.18 9.94
CA PRO A 77 10.07 -2.01 9.85
C PRO A 77 10.50 -1.10 8.68
N TYR A 78 9.82 -1.19 7.54
CA TYR A 78 10.12 -0.33 6.40
C TYR A 78 9.78 1.14 6.67
N LEU A 79 8.61 1.43 7.28
CA LEU A 79 8.26 2.80 7.69
C LEU A 79 9.22 3.33 8.75
N ILE A 80 9.60 2.51 9.74
CA ILE A 80 10.60 2.88 10.76
C ILE A 80 11.92 3.25 10.09
N ASN A 81 12.38 2.45 9.13
CA ASN A 81 13.61 2.75 8.39
C ASN A 81 13.49 4.11 7.69
N LEU A 82 12.40 4.39 6.98
CA LEU A 82 12.20 5.66 6.29
C LEU A 82 12.05 6.87 7.24
N LEU A 83 11.39 6.70 8.38
CA LEU A 83 11.17 7.76 9.37
C LEU A 83 12.43 8.06 10.21
N ASN A 84 13.34 7.10 10.33
CA ASN A 84 14.56 7.23 11.12
C ASN A 84 15.67 7.95 10.33
N PRO A 85 16.02 9.20 10.66
CA PRO A 85 17.01 9.96 9.89
C PRO A 85 18.43 9.38 9.95
N LYS A 86 18.69 8.44 10.86
CA LYS A 86 19.98 7.74 11.02
C LYS A 86 20.00 6.35 10.37
N ALA A 87 18.93 5.96 9.68
CA ALA A 87 18.83 4.64 9.07
C ALA A 87 19.68 4.50 7.79
N SER A 88 19.75 3.27 7.29
CA SER A 88 20.59 2.85 6.16
C SER A 88 20.25 3.52 4.82
N HIS A 89 19.11 4.21 4.70
CA HIS A 89 18.79 5.01 3.51
C HIS A 89 19.62 6.30 3.42
N ALA A 90 20.28 6.75 4.50
CA ALA A 90 21.25 7.85 4.52
C ALA A 90 20.75 9.20 3.94
N HIS A 91 19.46 9.52 4.11
CA HIS A 91 18.87 10.78 3.62
C HIS A 91 18.48 11.76 4.73
N GLY A 92 18.95 11.53 5.96
CA GLY A 92 18.64 12.39 7.10
C GLY A 92 17.13 12.55 7.27
N LEU A 93 16.69 13.79 7.51
CA LEU A 93 15.31 14.12 7.81
C LEU A 93 14.38 14.21 6.59
N LEU A 94 14.85 13.88 5.38
CA LEU A 94 14.10 14.09 4.14
C LEU A 94 12.70 13.46 4.18
N PHE A 95 12.61 12.15 4.39
CA PHE A 95 11.31 11.48 4.44
C PHE A 95 10.49 11.90 5.65
N PHE A 96 11.12 12.03 6.83
CA PHE A 96 10.46 12.48 8.05
C PHE A 96 9.78 13.84 7.85
N ASN A 97 10.48 14.83 7.28
CA ASN A 97 9.93 16.16 7.03
C ASN A 97 8.77 16.12 6.04
N LEU A 98 8.88 15.34 4.97
CA LEU A 98 7.77 15.15 4.01
C LEU A 98 6.55 14.49 4.67
N PHE A 99 6.79 13.49 5.52
CA PHE A 99 5.75 12.80 6.27
C PHE A 99 5.03 13.74 7.24
N ILE A 100 5.78 14.48 8.06
CA ILE A 100 5.23 15.44 9.03
C ILE A 100 4.50 16.58 8.35
N ASN A 101 5.04 17.16 7.28
CA ASN A 101 4.38 18.24 6.55
C ASN A 101 3.02 17.80 5.98
N ALA A 102 2.86 16.51 5.67
CA ALA A 102 1.61 15.96 5.15
C ALA A 102 0.56 15.64 6.23
N ILE A 103 0.94 15.48 7.50
CA ILE A 103 0.02 14.99 8.55
C ILE A 103 -0.11 15.88 9.77
N ALA A 104 0.94 16.60 10.13
CA ALA A 104 0.93 17.41 11.34
C ALA A 104 -0.13 18.52 11.21
N PRO A 105 -1.03 18.65 12.20
CA PRO A 105 -1.97 19.75 12.28
C PRO A 105 -1.24 21.09 12.23
N GLU A 106 -1.81 22.08 11.56
CA GLU A 106 -1.17 23.39 11.37
C GLU A 106 -0.79 24.03 12.72
N SER A 107 -1.66 23.87 13.73
CA SER A 107 -1.43 24.34 15.11
C SER A 107 -0.16 23.76 15.75
N LYS A 108 0.31 22.58 15.31
CA LYS A 108 1.46 21.87 15.86
C LYS A 108 2.69 21.89 14.97
N LYS A 109 2.61 22.40 13.73
CA LYS A 109 3.73 22.38 12.78
C LYS A 109 4.99 23.07 13.28
N HIS A 110 4.86 24.06 14.18
CA HIS A 110 5.99 24.74 14.79
C HIS A 110 6.93 23.80 15.56
N LEU A 111 6.42 22.73 16.17
CA LEU A 111 7.19 21.74 16.94
C LEU A 111 8.21 20.98 16.09
N TYR A 112 7.95 20.87 14.78
CA TYR A 112 8.73 20.02 13.87
C TYR A 112 9.68 20.82 12.97
N LYS A 113 9.89 22.12 13.25
CA LYS A 113 10.80 22.98 12.48
C LYS A 113 12.22 22.91 13.02
N ASN A 114 13.20 23.18 12.15
CA ASN A 114 14.63 23.32 12.51
C ASN A 114 15.24 22.11 13.25
N LEU A 115 14.71 20.92 12.98
CA LEU A 115 15.21 19.68 13.58
C LEU A 115 16.59 19.32 13.05
N LYS A 116 17.46 18.83 13.93
CA LYS A 116 18.68 18.12 13.57
C LYS A 116 18.46 16.62 13.67
N VAL A 117 19.24 15.85 12.93
CA VAL A 117 19.21 14.37 12.98
C VAL A 117 19.42 13.85 14.42
N SER A 118 20.22 14.53 15.22
CA SER A 118 20.46 14.19 16.63
C SER A 118 19.24 14.39 17.54
N ASN A 119 18.27 15.23 17.14
CA ASN A 119 17.10 15.53 17.96
C ASN A 119 16.05 14.43 17.95
N LEU A 120 16.12 13.45 17.05
CA LEU A 120 15.10 12.40 16.94
C LEU A 120 15.65 11.05 17.37
N ARG A 121 14.80 10.32 18.11
CA ARG A 121 14.95 8.88 18.34
C ARG A 121 13.69 8.18 17.85
N VAL A 122 13.87 7.32 16.86
CA VAL A 122 12.82 6.39 16.42
C VAL A 122 13.09 5.06 17.11
N LYS A 123 12.10 4.57 17.87
CA LYS A 123 12.13 3.28 18.54
C LYS A 123 11.13 2.36 17.84
N GLU A 124 11.60 1.19 17.45
CA GLU A 124 10.78 0.01 17.20
C GLU A 124 10.43 -0.62 18.54
N GLU A 125 9.23 -1.17 18.68
CA GLU A 125 8.88 -2.11 19.76
C GLU A 125 9.29 -1.64 21.18
N LYS A 126 8.52 -0.72 21.74
CA LYS A 126 8.49 -0.62 23.20
C LYS A 126 7.48 -1.65 23.70
N SER A 127 7.95 -2.78 24.22
CA SER A 127 7.16 -3.54 25.19
C SER A 127 7.00 -2.63 26.41
N THR A 128 5.86 -1.97 26.53
CA THR A 128 5.46 -1.32 27.77
C THR A 128 4.70 -2.35 28.62
N GLU A 129 4.56 -2.06 29.91
CA GLU A 129 3.58 -2.75 30.76
C GLU A 129 2.17 -2.71 30.15
N ASP A 130 1.93 -1.70 29.30
CA ASP A 130 0.70 -1.38 28.60
C ASP A 130 0.71 -1.85 27.11
N GLY A 131 1.50 -2.86 26.73
CA GLY A 131 1.50 -3.46 25.38
C GLY A 131 2.60 -2.99 24.43
N ARG A 132 2.52 -3.41 23.15
CA ARG A 132 3.56 -3.18 22.14
C ARG A 132 3.19 -1.99 21.25
N LEU A 133 4.00 -0.94 21.25
CA LEU A 133 3.89 0.22 20.35
C LEU A 133 4.52 -0.11 18.99
N ASP A 134 3.81 0.14 17.88
CA ASP A 134 4.34 -0.13 16.53
C ASP A 134 5.50 0.81 16.17
N ILE A 135 5.28 2.13 16.21
CA ILE A 135 6.32 3.13 15.95
C ILE A 135 6.23 4.26 16.98
N PHE A 136 7.34 4.53 17.67
CA PHE A 136 7.44 5.59 18.65
C PHE A 136 8.60 6.53 18.31
N ILE A 137 8.29 7.80 18.06
CA ILE A 137 9.27 8.84 17.73
C ILE A 137 9.26 9.88 18.82
N GLU A 138 10.42 10.13 19.39
CA GLU A 138 10.60 11.04 20.50
C GLU A 138 11.66 12.08 20.17
N SER A 139 11.36 13.34 20.45
CA SER A 139 12.30 14.44 20.29
C SER A 139 13.14 14.66 21.56
N PHE A 140 14.41 15.03 21.40
CA PHE A 140 15.36 15.30 22.49
C PHE A 140 16.16 16.58 22.24
N GLY A 141 16.56 17.23 23.33
CA GLY A 141 17.43 18.42 23.29
C GLY A 141 16.78 19.62 22.59
N LEU A 142 15.45 19.63 22.48
CA LEU A 142 14.64 20.76 22.01
C LEU A 142 14.06 21.50 23.21
N LYS A 143 13.84 22.80 23.07
CA LYS A 143 13.10 23.60 24.05
C LYS A 143 11.67 23.11 24.21
N GLU A 144 11.03 22.79 23.08
CA GLU A 144 9.70 22.21 23.01
C GLU A 144 9.82 20.75 22.54
N ARG A 145 9.66 19.82 23.48
CA ARG A 145 9.65 18.38 23.16
C ARG A 145 8.30 17.97 22.58
N PHE A 146 8.32 16.99 21.69
CA PHE A 146 7.14 16.31 21.16
C PHE A 146 7.34 14.79 21.11
N VAL A 147 6.22 14.09 20.99
CA VAL A 147 6.15 12.65 20.75
C VAL A 147 5.19 12.35 19.61
N ILE A 148 5.56 11.38 18.76
CA ILE A 148 4.71 10.85 17.71
C ILE A 148 4.59 9.35 17.92
N VAL A 149 3.35 8.87 17.95
CA VAL A 149 3.05 7.44 18.01
C VAL A 149 2.29 7.07 16.76
N ILE A 150 2.70 6.01 16.08
CA ILE A 150 1.99 5.50 14.90
C ILE A 150 1.57 4.08 15.20
N GLU A 151 0.27 3.84 15.12
CA GLU A 151 -0.32 2.51 15.10
C GLU A 151 -0.61 2.12 13.65
N ASN A 152 -0.03 1.03 13.17
CA ASN A 152 -0.02 0.68 11.76
C ASN A 152 -0.89 -0.56 11.47
N LYS A 153 -2.07 -0.36 10.90
CA LYS A 153 -3.04 -1.42 10.56
C LYS A 153 -3.19 -1.61 9.05
N ILE A 154 -2.80 -2.79 8.56
CA ILE A 154 -3.01 -3.26 7.19
C ILE A 154 -4.20 -4.23 7.13
N ASN A 155 -4.25 -5.21 8.02
CA ASN A 155 -5.18 -6.35 8.02
C ASN A 155 -5.66 -6.76 9.43
N ALA A 156 -4.90 -6.49 10.48
CA ALA A 156 -5.26 -6.89 11.83
C ALA A 156 -6.39 -6.01 12.38
N GLY A 157 -7.21 -6.62 13.24
CA GLY A 157 -8.17 -5.89 14.05
C GLY A 157 -7.49 -5.05 15.13
N ASP A 158 -8.28 -4.18 15.75
CA ASP A 158 -7.84 -3.39 16.88
C ASP A 158 -7.68 -4.25 18.13
N GLN A 159 -6.58 -4.03 18.85
CA GLN A 159 -6.42 -4.60 20.17
C GLN A 159 -7.23 -3.78 21.18
N GLU A 160 -7.75 -4.43 22.22
CA GLU A 160 -8.50 -3.76 23.28
C GLU A 160 -7.66 -2.64 23.89
N LYS A 161 -8.26 -1.46 24.10
CA LYS A 161 -7.71 -0.22 24.69
C LYS A 161 -6.37 0.24 24.11
N GLN A 162 -6.05 -0.16 22.88
CA GLN A 162 -4.71 0.03 22.32
C GLN A 162 -4.30 1.50 22.23
N LEU A 163 -5.11 2.32 21.55
CA LEU A 163 -4.83 3.75 21.43
C LEU A 163 -4.93 4.47 22.78
N GLU A 164 -5.84 4.06 23.66
CA GLU A 164 -5.97 4.62 25.01
C GLU A 164 -4.69 4.40 25.83
N ARG A 165 -4.14 3.19 25.82
CA ARG A 165 -2.88 2.87 26.49
C ARG A 165 -1.71 3.71 25.98
N TYR A 166 -1.62 3.92 24.66
CA TYR A 166 -0.55 4.73 24.08
C TYR A 166 -0.66 6.21 24.46
N TYR A 167 -1.87 6.74 24.43
CA TYR A 167 -2.14 8.10 24.88
C TYR A 167 -1.76 8.28 26.36
N ASN A 168 -2.24 7.38 27.22
CA ASN A 168 -1.94 7.39 28.65
C ASN A 168 -0.44 7.24 28.92
N HIS A 169 0.26 6.41 28.16
CA HIS A 169 1.71 6.26 28.25
C HIS A 169 2.45 7.57 27.95
N CYS A 170 2.00 8.32 26.93
CA CYS A 170 2.57 9.63 26.61
C CYS A 170 2.31 10.63 27.75
N GLN A 171 1.08 10.67 28.29
CA GLN A 171 0.75 11.55 29.42
C GLN A 171 1.57 11.23 30.67
N LYS A 172 1.70 9.94 31.04
CA LYS A 172 2.56 9.49 32.15
C LYS A 172 4.04 9.85 31.95
N SER A 173 4.49 9.97 30.69
CA SER A 173 5.85 10.42 30.34
C SER A 173 6.00 11.96 30.34
N GLY A 174 4.96 12.68 30.76
CA GLY A 174 4.89 14.13 30.91
C GLY A 174 4.62 14.89 29.59
N TYR A 175 4.17 14.20 28.54
CA TYR A 175 3.69 14.85 27.32
C TYR A 175 2.26 15.34 27.54
N THR A 176 1.88 16.41 26.85
CA THR A 176 0.54 17.02 26.92
C THR A 176 -0.10 16.98 25.53
N ASP A 177 -1.40 17.21 25.46
CA ASP A 177 -2.14 17.22 24.19
C ASP A 177 -1.50 18.15 23.15
N GLY A 178 -0.87 19.25 23.59
CA GLY A 178 -0.15 20.18 22.72
C GLY A 178 1.06 19.60 21.99
N ASN A 179 1.70 18.55 22.52
CA ASN A 179 2.93 17.99 21.97
C ASN A 179 2.88 16.47 21.69
N ILE A 180 1.70 15.87 21.80
CA ILE A 180 1.42 14.50 21.36
C ILE A 180 0.82 14.52 19.95
N LEU A 181 1.31 13.64 19.09
CA LEU A 181 0.68 13.29 17.82
C LEU A 181 0.51 11.77 17.73
N LEU A 182 -0.71 11.30 17.92
CA LEU A 182 -1.13 9.92 17.68
C LEU A 182 -1.59 9.80 16.22
N ILE A 183 -1.05 8.83 15.50
CA ILE A 183 -1.39 8.55 14.11
C ILE A 183 -1.96 7.15 14.03
N TYR A 184 -3.22 7.04 13.61
CA TYR A 184 -3.83 5.75 13.29
C TYR A 184 -3.75 5.54 11.78
N LEU A 185 -2.77 4.75 11.35
CA LEU A 185 -2.44 4.53 9.94
C LEU A 185 -3.09 3.24 9.44
N THR A 186 -4.04 3.36 8.51
CA THR A 186 -4.76 2.22 7.93
C THR A 186 -4.59 2.15 6.41
N LYS A 187 -5.12 1.12 5.73
CA LYS A 187 -5.15 1.12 4.25
C LYS A 187 -5.95 2.29 3.66
N CYS A 188 -7.13 2.58 4.24
CA CYS A 188 -8.17 3.43 3.64
C CYS A 188 -8.75 4.49 4.59
N ARG A 189 -7.97 5.00 5.55
CA ARG A 189 -8.39 6.05 6.50
C ARG A 189 -9.66 5.68 7.27
N LYS A 190 -9.67 4.49 7.86
CA LYS A 190 -10.73 4.09 8.81
C LYS A 190 -10.45 4.65 10.19
N ASP A 191 -11.51 4.86 10.96
CA ASP A 191 -11.40 5.05 12.40
C ASP A 191 -11.05 3.74 13.10
N ALA A 192 -10.31 3.87 14.21
CA ALA A 192 -10.16 2.76 15.14
C ALA A 192 -11.52 2.42 15.74
N SER A 193 -11.72 1.17 16.13
CA SER A 193 -12.90 0.71 16.83
C SER A 193 -13.01 1.33 18.22
N ASP A 194 -14.21 1.26 18.80
CA ASP A 194 -14.46 1.64 20.19
C ASP A 194 -13.77 0.71 21.19
N SER A 195 -13.40 -0.51 20.75
CA SER A 195 -12.56 -1.39 21.56
C SER A 195 -11.14 -0.86 21.70
N SER A 196 -10.61 -0.10 20.75
CA SER A 196 -9.27 0.51 20.83
C SER A 196 -9.24 1.76 21.71
N MET A 197 -10.28 2.59 21.60
CA MET A 197 -10.48 3.81 22.36
C MET A 197 -11.97 4.21 22.28
N PRO A 198 -12.63 4.53 23.40
CA PRO A 198 -14.02 4.95 23.40
C PRO A 198 -14.31 6.13 22.46
N PHE A 199 -15.45 6.10 21.77
CA PHE A 199 -15.85 7.11 20.78
C PHE A 199 -15.67 8.55 21.27
N LEU A 200 -16.20 8.88 22.45
CA LEU A 200 -16.12 10.24 23.00
C LEU A 200 -14.67 10.70 23.24
N GLN A 201 -13.80 9.82 23.71
CA GLN A 201 -12.39 10.12 23.90
C GLN A 201 -11.67 10.28 22.56
N ARG A 202 -11.99 9.43 21.58
CA ARG A 202 -11.45 9.49 20.22
C ARG A 202 -11.79 10.81 19.52
N GLU A 203 -13.04 11.25 19.59
CA GLU A 203 -13.46 12.52 18.99
C GLU A 203 -12.83 13.72 19.71
N ARG A 204 -12.78 13.74 21.04
CA ARG A 204 -12.06 14.77 21.80
C ARG A 204 -10.59 14.90 21.34
N LEU A 205 -9.91 13.78 21.15
CA LEU A 205 -8.51 13.78 20.71
C LEU A 205 -8.34 14.23 19.26
N LYS A 206 -9.30 13.92 18.37
CA LYS A 206 -9.30 14.46 17.01
C LYS A 206 -9.51 15.97 17.00
N GLU A 207 -10.50 16.46 17.76
CA GLU A 207 -10.77 17.91 17.90
C GLU A 207 -9.56 18.66 18.47
N ALA A 208 -8.92 18.10 19.50
CA ALA A 208 -7.68 18.64 20.07
C ALA A 208 -6.44 18.45 19.17
N SER A 209 -6.61 17.94 17.95
CA SER A 209 -5.52 17.69 17.00
C SER A 209 -4.43 16.76 17.56
N VAL A 210 -4.77 15.89 18.50
CA VAL A 210 -3.88 14.89 19.10
C VAL A 210 -3.91 13.61 18.29
N LEU A 211 -5.08 13.15 17.87
CA LEU A 211 -5.26 11.94 17.07
C LEU A 211 -5.57 12.30 15.62
N VAL A 212 -4.81 11.73 14.68
CA VAL A 212 -5.02 11.91 13.25
C VAL A 212 -5.05 10.55 12.55
N ASN A 213 -6.05 10.37 11.69
CA ASN A 213 -6.14 9.18 10.86
C ASN A 213 -5.35 9.40 9.58
N MET A 214 -4.64 8.38 9.16
CA MET A 214 -3.87 8.38 7.92
C MET A 214 -4.19 7.12 7.10
N SER A 215 -4.01 7.21 5.79
CA SER A 215 -4.12 6.08 4.87
C SER A 215 -2.85 5.82 4.07
N TYR A 216 -2.61 4.54 3.77
CA TYR A 216 -1.65 4.18 2.74
C TYR A 216 -2.10 4.61 1.34
N ARG A 217 -3.38 4.39 1.00
CA ARG A 217 -3.93 4.66 -0.35
C ARG A 217 -3.77 6.10 -0.79
N GLN A 218 -3.84 7.05 0.13
CA GLN A 218 -3.72 8.48 -0.17
C GLN A 218 -2.43 9.08 0.40
N ASP A 219 -2.25 9.03 1.71
CA ASP A 219 -1.27 9.87 2.39
C ASP A 219 0.16 9.34 2.22
N ILE A 220 0.42 8.08 2.61
CA ILE A 220 1.75 7.46 2.43
C ILE A 220 2.11 7.42 0.95
N LYS A 221 1.14 7.12 0.07
CA LYS A 221 1.32 7.14 -1.39
C LYS A 221 1.80 8.52 -1.87
N ASN A 222 1.20 9.60 -1.40
CA ASN A 222 1.56 10.96 -1.80
C ASN A 222 2.92 11.36 -1.23
N VAL A 223 3.18 11.08 0.04
CA VAL A 223 4.49 11.30 0.68
C VAL A 223 5.59 10.55 -0.08
N LEU A 224 5.38 9.26 -0.40
CA LEU A 224 6.32 8.46 -1.18
C LEU A 224 6.54 9.01 -2.59
N LYS A 225 5.49 9.45 -3.29
CA LYS A 225 5.63 10.07 -4.62
C LYS A 225 6.53 11.29 -4.57
N THR A 226 6.34 12.16 -3.59
CA THR A 226 7.18 13.34 -3.39
C THR A 226 8.61 12.95 -3.02
N TYR A 227 8.76 12.03 -2.06
CA TYR A 227 10.06 11.50 -1.66
C TYR A 227 10.85 10.93 -2.85
N ILE A 228 10.21 10.11 -3.70
CA ILE A 228 10.83 9.52 -4.89
C ILE A 228 11.35 10.56 -5.88
N LYS A 229 10.67 11.72 -6.00
CA LYS A 229 11.10 12.83 -6.84
C LYS A 229 12.33 13.54 -6.27
N GLU A 230 12.40 13.69 -4.95
CA GLU A 230 13.49 14.39 -4.25
C GLU A 230 14.73 13.52 -4.00
N LEU A 231 14.56 12.20 -4.01
CA LEU A 231 15.65 11.24 -3.85
C LEU A 231 16.72 11.45 -4.91
N LYS A 232 18.00 11.54 -4.48
CA LYS A 232 19.18 11.52 -5.37
C LYS A 232 19.69 10.09 -5.60
N SER A 233 19.68 9.25 -4.56
CA SER A 233 20.17 7.86 -4.62
C SER A 233 19.30 6.99 -5.52
N LYS A 234 19.90 6.44 -6.59
CA LYS A 234 19.22 5.50 -7.50
C LYS A 234 18.76 4.23 -6.78
N LYS A 235 19.58 3.70 -5.86
CA LYS A 235 19.30 2.48 -5.09
C LYS A 235 18.02 2.63 -4.26
N VAL A 236 17.96 3.68 -3.44
CA VAL A 236 16.77 3.93 -2.59
C VAL A 236 15.57 4.30 -3.44
N ARG A 237 15.75 5.10 -4.52
CA ARG A 237 14.66 5.45 -5.42
C ARG A 237 14.02 4.22 -6.08
N PHE A 238 14.83 3.24 -6.46
CA PHE A 238 14.36 1.99 -7.05
C PHE A 238 13.53 1.17 -6.04
N ILE A 239 14.04 0.98 -4.81
CA ILE A 239 13.31 0.26 -3.76
C ILE A 239 12.03 1.01 -3.36
N ALA A 240 12.07 2.33 -3.20
CA ALA A 240 10.89 3.13 -2.87
C ALA A 240 9.80 3.06 -3.95
N LYS A 241 10.18 3.01 -5.23
CA LYS A 241 9.23 2.78 -6.35
C LYS A 241 8.56 1.41 -6.24
N GLN A 242 9.33 0.36 -5.97
CA GLN A 242 8.75 -0.98 -5.79
C GLN A 242 7.78 -1.04 -4.62
N TYR A 243 8.08 -0.37 -3.50
CA TYR A 243 7.17 -0.30 -2.37
C TYR A 243 5.91 0.52 -2.69
N LEU A 244 6.06 1.63 -3.43
CA LEU A 244 4.93 2.40 -3.92
C LEU A 244 3.99 1.55 -4.79
N ASP A 245 4.52 0.63 -5.59
CA ASP A 245 3.70 -0.28 -6.39
C ASP A 245 2.90 -1.26 -5.52
N ILE A 246 3.42 -1.70 -4.37
CA ILE A 246 2.66 -2.50 -3.40
C ILE A 246 1.49 -1.69 -2.84
N ILE A 247 1.76 -0.46 -2.40
CA ILE A 247 0.72 0.41 -1.81
C ILE A 247 -0.38 0.74 -2.81
N LYS A 248 -0.08 0.86 -4.11
CA LYS A 248 -1.10 1.09 -5.14
C LYS A 248 -2.12 -0.05 -5.25
N THR A 249 -1.78 -1.24 -4.78
CA THR A 249 -2.69 -2.40 -4.76
C THR A 249 -3.56 -2.47 -3.51
N PHE A 250 -3.31 -1.62 -2.52
CA PHE A 250 -4.08 -1.62 -1.28
C PHE A 250 -5.51 -1.21 -1.50
#